data_AF-A0A3A8UDG9-F1
#
_entry.id   AF-A0A3A8UDG9-F1
#
_cell.length_a   1.000
_cell.length_b   1.000
_cell.length_c   1.000
_cell.angle_alpha   90.00
_cell.angle_beta   90.00
_cell.angle_gamma   90.00
#
_symmetry.space_group_name_H-M   'P 1'
#
loop_
_entity.id
_entity.type
_entity.pdbx_description
1 polymer ?
#
loop_
_entity_poly.entity_id
_entity_poly.type
_entity_poly.pdbx_seq_one_letter_code
_entity_poly.pdbx_strand_id
1 'polypeptide(L)'
;MRITYNKEQKAYIEAKKALDILESQEAKMEAEFVASLGITNDDGTAPEKTWMIDNDEIAEKAIDDFGKIEEESGLWGKILSAKEALKTAEENLIQYALSIIPFQKERATLTKAARENYKIRMQILESVLKLDARTVKR
;
A
#
# COMPACT_ATOMS: atom_id res chain seq x y z
N MET A 1 22.51 -2.32 16.21
CA MET A 1 23.22 -2.52 14.92
C MET A 1 22.27 -2.07 13.81
N ARG A 2 22.69 -1.20 12.88
CA ARG A 2 21.84 -0.71 11.78
C ARG A 2 21.81 -1.76 10.66
N ILE A 3 20.61 -2.17 10.24
CA ILE A 3 20.40 -3.10 9.11
C ILE A 3 20.91 -2.41 7.84
N THR A 4 21.72 -3.12 7.05
CA THR A 4 22.09 -2.66 5.70
C THR A 4 21.12 -3.26 4.71
N TYR A 5 20.37 -2.41 4.02
CA TYR A 5 19.45 -2.85 2.97
C TYR A 5 20.16 -2.99 1.62
N ASN A 6 19.83 -4.05 0.89
CA ASN A 6 20.19 -4.22 -0.52
C ASN A 6 19.30 -3.35 -1.43
N LYS A 7 19.44 -3.53 -2.74
CA LYS A 7 18.69 -2.76 -3.74
C LYS A 7 17.19 -3.07 -3.69
N GLU A 8 16.83 -4.34 -3.57
CA GLU A 8 15.45 -4.82 -3.61
C GLU A 8 14.65 -4.40 -2.36
N GLN A 9 15.26 -4.49 -1.18
CA GLN A 9 14.70 -4.01 0.08
C GLN A 9 14.48 -2.49 0.05
N LYS A 10 15.46 -1.73 -0.46
CA LYS A 10 15.33 -0.28 -0.61
C LYS A 10 14.20 0.09 -1.57
N ALA A 11 14.14 -0.56 -2.74
CA ALA A 11 13.10 -0.31 -3.73
C ALA A 11 11.70 -0.57 -3.17
N TYR A 12 11.51 -1.65 -2.39
CA TYR A 12 10.24 -1.91 -1.71
C TYR A 12 9.89 -0.83 -0.69
N ILE A 13 10.84 -0.44 0.17
CA ILE A 13 10.61 0.59 1.19
C ILE A 13 10.26 1.94 0.56
N GLU A 14 10.96 2.31 -0.51
CA GLU A 14 10.72 3.56 -1.24
C GLU A 14 9.36 3.55 -1.95
N ALA A 15 9.01 2.45 -2.63
CA ALA A 15 7.72 2.30 -3.30
C ALA A 15 6.56 2.32 -2.29
N LYS A 16 6.71 1.65 -1.14
CA LYS A 16 5.70 1.65 -0.08
C LYS A 16 5.52 3.06 0.50
N LYS A 17 6.61 3.75 0.81
CA LYS A 17 6.57 5.12 1.31
C LYS A 17 5.93 6.08 0.31
N ALA A 18 6.22 5.92 -0.99
CA ALA A 18 5.61 6.73 -2.03
C ALA A 18 4.09 6.53 -2.10
N LEU A 19 3.63 5.28 -2.00
CA LEU A 19 2.20 4.97 -1.93
C LEU A 19 1.55 5.57 -0.67
N ASP A 20 2.15 5.37 0.51
CA ASP A 20 1.63 5.88 1.78
C ASP A 20 1.46 7.42 1.75
N ILE A 21 2.38 8.14 1.11
CA ILE A 21 2.31 9.61 0.95
C ILE A 21 1.11 10.00 0.05
N LEU A 22 0.90 9.29 -1.05
CA LEU A 22 -0.18 9.58 -1.99
C LEU A 22 -1.55 9.26 -1.38
N GLU A 23 -1.70 8.12 -0.72
CA GLU A 23 -2.93 7.73 -0.01
C GLU A 23 -3.22 8.69 1.15
N SER A 24 -2.18 9.19 1.85
CA SER A 24 -2.35 10.23 2.87
C SER A 24 -2.81 11.56 2.27
N GLN A 25 -2.35 11.90 1.06
CA GLN A 25 -2.77 13.10 0.35
C GLN A 25 -4.24 12.99 -0.09
N GLU A 26 -4.65 11.85 -0.62
CA GLU A 26 -6.04 11.56 -0.99
C GLU A 26 -6.94 11.62 0.24
N ALA A 27 -6.55 10.96 1.33
CA ALA A 27 -7.32 10.95 2.56
C ALA A 27 -7.52 12.36 3.14
N LYS A 28 -6.50 13.23 3.04
CA LYS A 28 -6.58 14.63 3.45
C LYS A 28 -7.49 15.43 2.53
N MET A 29 -7.41 15.22 1.21
CA MET A 29 -8.26 15.87 0.23
C MET A 29 -9.74 15.53 0.46
N GLU A 30 -10.03 14.26 0.75
CA GLU A 30 -11.38 13.81 1.09
C GLU A 30 -11.90 14.47 2.37
N ALA A 31 -11.08 14.52 3.42
CA ALA A 31 -11.47 15.16 4.67
C ALA A 31 -11.73 16.67 4.51
N GLU A 32 -10.92 17.37 3.71
CA GLU A 32 -11.13 18.78 3.38
C GLU A 32 -12.42 18.98 2.57
N PHE A 33 -12.70 18.08 1.61
CA PHE A 33 -13.94 18.10 0.83
C PHE A 33 -15.17 17.89 1.73
N VAL A 34 -15.17 16.85 2.57
CA VAL A 34 -16.31 16.54 3.46
C VAL A 34 -16.53 17.68 4.46
N ALA A 35 -15.47 18.24 5.03
CA ALA A 35 -15.55 19.41 5.91
C ALA A 35 -16.18 20.62 5.19
N SER A 36 -15.89 20.80 3.89
CA SER A 36 -16.46 21.90 3.10
C SER A 36 -17.97 21.77 2.85
N LEU A 37 -18.54 20.56 2.95
CA LEU A 37 -19.98 20.33 2.81
C LEU A 37 -20.77 20.83 4.03
N GLY A 38 -20.10 21.03 5.18
CA GLY A 38 -20.74 21.54 6.41
C GLY A 38 -21.81 20.60 6.99
N ILE A 39 -21.70 19.31 6.71
CA ILE A 39 -22.65 18.28 7.15
C ILE A 39 -22.38 17.95 8.63
N THR A 40 -23.45 17.71 9.37
CA THR A 40 -23.40 17.15 10.72
C THR A 40 -24.32 15.93 10.75
N ASN A 41 -23.79 14.82 11.24
CA ASN A 41 -24.50 13.56 11.41
C ASN A 41 -25.57 13.65 12.51
N ASP A 42 -26.46 12.67 12.58
CA ASP A 42 -27.60 12.67 13.52
C ASP A 42 -27.13 12.63 14.99
N ASP A 43 -25.94 12.05 15.22
CA ASP A 43 -25.28 12.00 16.52
C ASP A 43 -24.54 13.31 16.89
N GLY A 44 -24.58 14.32 16.03
CA GLY A 44 -23.91 15.61 16.21
C GLY A 44 -22.43 15.61 15.82
N THR A 45 -21.90 14.53 15.25
CA THR A 45 -20.51 14.47 14.78
C THR A 45 -20.36 15.02 13.37
N ALA A 46 -19.16 15.49 13.03
CA ALA A 46 -18.82 15.87 11.66
C ALA A 46 -18.15 14.68 10.96
N PRO A 47 -18.63 14.24 9.79
CA PRO A 47 -18.01 13.14 9.06
C PRO A 47 -16.61 13.53 8.57
N GLU A 48 -15.65 12.60 8.67
CA GLU A 48 -14.29 12.78 8.12
C GLU A 48 -14.14 12.21 6.70
N LYS A 49 -15.12 11.39 6.29
CA LYS A 49 -15.12 10.61 5.05
C LYS A 49 -16.49 10.66 4.40
N THR A 50 -16.51 10.53 3.08
CA THR A 50 -17.75 10.58 2.29
C THR A 50 -18.75 9.49 2.71
N TRP A 51 -18.25 8.28 3.00
CA TRP A 51 -19.04 7.15 3.49
C TRP A 51 -19.43 7.23 4.98
N MET A 52 -18.93 8.22 5.73
CA MET A 52 -19.34 8.45 7.13
C MET A 52 -20.55 9.39 7.24
N ILE A 53 -21.06 9.92 6.13
CA ILE A 53 -22.26 10.76 6.12
C ILE A 53 -23.49 9.86 6.35
N ASP A 54 -24.30 10.18 7.38
CA ASP A 54 -25.46 9.34 7.76
C ASP A 54 -26.58 9.32 6.70
N ASN A 55 -26.75 10.42 5.97
CA ASN A 55 -27.74 10.50 4.92
C ASN A 55 -27.22 9.84 3.63
N ASP A 56 -27.74 8.67 3.30
CA ASP A 56 -27.33 7.87 2.14
C ASP A 56 -27.35 8.65 0.82
N GLU A 57 -28.38 9.46 0.55
CA GLU A 57 -28.46 10.24 -0.71
C GLU A 57 -27.36 11.30 -0.79
N ILE A 58 -27.03 11.93 0.35
CA ILE A 58 -25.94 12.91 0.42
C ILE A 58 -24.59 12.19 0.35
N ALA A 59 -24.45 11.03 0.99
CA ALA A 59 -23.24 10.21 0.95
C ALA A 59 -22.93 9.75 -0.47
N GLU A 60 -23.90 9.18 -1.20
CA GLU A 60 -23.74 8.76 -2.58
C GLU A 60 -23.31 9.92 -3.48
N LYS A 61 -23.97 11.08 -3.36
CA LYS A 61 -23.60 12.27 -4.13
C LYS A 61 -22.19 12.76 -3.77
N ALA A 62 -21.82 12.74 -2.49
CA ALA A 62 -20.49 13.15 -2.03
C ALA A 62 -19.40 12.20 -2.54
N ILE A 63 -19.67 10.89 -2.60
CA ILE A 63 -18.77 9.89 -3.19
C ILE A 63 -18.55 10.19 -4.68
N ASP A 64 -19.62 10.42 -5.44
CA ASP A 64 -19.53 10.72 -6.88
C ASP A 64 -18.79 12.03 -7.15
N ASP A 65 -19.07 13.08 -6.36
CA ASP A 65 -18.44 14.39 -6.52
C ASP A 65 -16.96 14.34 -6.13
N PHE A 66 -16.61 13.65 -5.03
CA PHE A 66 -15.21 13.45 -4.64
C PHE A 66 -14.46 12.62 -5.66
N GLY A 67 -15.06 11.56 -6.21
CA GLY A 67 -14.46 10.73 -7.26
C GLY A 67 -14.05 11.55 -8.49
N LYS A 68 -14.87 12.53 -8.90
CA LYS A 68 -14.52 13.46 -9.99
C LYS A 68 -13.35 14.36 -9.62
N ILE A 69 -13.34 14.92 -8.40
CA ILE A 69 -12.22 15.75 -7.91
C ILE A 69 -10.92 14.95 -7.91
N GLU A 70 -10.98 13.70 -7.44
CA GLU A 70 -9.82 12.82 -7.39
C GLU A 70 -9.28 12.51 -8.79
N GLU A 71 -10.16 12.20 -9.74
CA GLU A 71 -9.80 11.95 -11.14
C GLU A 71 -9.20 13.21 -11.80
N GLU A 72 -9.84 14.37 -11.64
CA GLU A 72 -9.37 15.66 -12.18
C GLU A 72 -8.03 16.10 -11.60
N SER A 73 -7.76 15.78 -10.33
CA SER A 73 -6.47 16.06 -9.68
C SER A 73 -5.31 15.23 -10.24
N GLY A 74 -5.63 14.13 -10.95
CA GLY A 74 -4.68 13.12 -11.41
C GLY A 74 -4.01 12.34 -10.27
N LEU A 75 -4.49 12.49 -9.03
CA LEU A 75 -3.96 11.78 -7.86
C LEU A 75 -4.26 10.29 -7.95
N TRP A 76 -5.47 9.92 -8.36
CA TRP A 76 -5.86 8.53 -8.58
C TRP A 76 -4.89 7.79 -9.52
N GLY A 77 -4.54 8.41 -10.64
CA GLY A 77 -3.58 7.84 -11.60
C GLY A 77 -2.18 7.64 -11.00
N LYS A 78 -1.73 8.55 -10.12
CA LYS A 78 -0.46 8.41 -9.39
C LYS A 78 -0.53 7.29 -8.37
N ILE A 79 -1.64 7.16 -7.64
CA ILE A 79 -1.87 6.07 -6.67
C ILE A 79 -1.86 4.73 -7.39
N LEU A 80 -2.55 4.61 -8.53
CA LEU A 80 -2.56 3.39 -9.34
C LEU A 80 -1.14 3.01 -9.79
N SER A 81 -0.39 3.98 -10.32
CA SER A 81 1.01 3.76 -10.73
C SER A 81 1.91 3.38 -9.54
N ALA A 82 1.72 4.00 -8.38
CA ALA A 82 2.44 3.65 -7.16
C ALA A 82 2.11 2.24 -6.66
N LYS A 83 0.84 1.81 -6.74
CA LYS A 83 0.41 0.43 -6.43
C LYS A 83 1.06 -0.59 -7.36
N GLU A 84 1.16 -0.29 -8.66
CA GLU A 84 1.86 -1.14 -9.63
C GLU A 84 3.38 -1.20 -9.36
N ALA A 85 3.99 -0.07 -9.02
CA ALA A 85 5.40 0.00 -8.66
C ALA A 85 5.69 -0.80 -7.39
N LEU A 86 4.83 -0.70 -6.37
CA LEU A 86 4.93 -1.48 -5.15
C LEU A 86 4.78 -2.99 -5.43
N LYS A 87 3.81 -3.37 -6.25
CA LYS A 87 3.61 -4.78 -6.65
C LYS A 87 4.84 -5.34 -7.35
N THR A 88 5.45 -4.57 -8.26
CA THR A 88 6.70 -4.94 -8.92
C THR A 88 7.85 -5.08 -7.92
N ALA A 89 7.97 -4.13 -7.00
CA ALA A 89 9.00 -4.15 -5.97
C ALA A 89 8.86 -5.35 -5.02
N GLU A 90 7.63 -5.70 -4.62
CA GLU A 90 7.34 -6.90 -3.84
C GLU A 90 7.78 -8.19 -4.55
N GLU A 91 7.44 -8.30 -5.84
CA GLU A 91 7.81 -9.50 -6.60
C GLU A 91 9.33 -9.63 -6.69
N ASN A 92 10.04 -8.54 -6.98
CA ASN A 92 11.50 -8.52 -6.98
C ASN A 92 12.09 -8.90 -5.61
N LEU A 93 11.49 -8.40 -4.52
CA LEU A 93 11.93 -8.70 -3.16
C LEU A 93 11.72 -10.17 -2.80
N ILE A 94 10.61 -10.78 -3.25
CA ILE A 94 10.34 -12.21 -3.07
C ILE A 94 11.28 -13.06 -3.91
N GLN A 95 11.55 -12.69 -5.16
CA GLN A 95 12.55 -13.39 -5.97
C GLN A 95 13.94 -13.34 -5.32
N TYR A 96 14.32 -12.18 -4.79
CA TYR A 96 15.53 -12.06 -3.99
C TYR A 96 15.50 -12.99 -2.77
N ALA A 97 14.42 -12.98 -1.98
CA ALA A 97 14.24 -13.84 -0.81
C ALA A 97 14.46 -15.33 -1.14
N LEU A 98 13.81 -15.80 -2.21
CA LEU A 98 13.87 -17.18 -2.67
C LEU A 98 15.27 -17.54 -3.19
N SER A 99 15.99 -16.58 -3.81
CA SER A 99 17.35 -16.79 -4.33
C SER A 99 18.36 -17.10 -3.23
N ILE A 100 18.16 -16.58 -2.02
CA ILE A 100 19.04 -16.76 -0.86
C ILE A 100 18.94 -18.19 -0.30
N ILE A 101 17.81 -18.87 -0.50
CA ILE A 101 17.54 -20.18 0.08
C ILE A 101 18.41 -21.23 -0.63
N PRO A 102 19.41 -21.85 0.02
CA PRO A 102 20.35 -22.73 -0.66
C PRO A 102 19.71 -24.08 -1.07
N PHE A 103 18.65 -24.49 -0.40
CA PHE A 103 18.01 -25.79 -0.60
C PHE A 103 16.91 -25.73 -1.67
N GLN A 104 17.03 -26.54 -2.71
CA GLN A 104 16.15 -26.49 -3.89
C GLN A 104 14.69 -26.88 -3.58
N LYS A 105 14.47 -27.85 -2.68
CA LYS A 105 13.13 -28.36 -2.37
C LYS A 105 12.32 -27.30 -1.61
N GLU A 106 12.91 -26.73 -0.57
CA GLU A 106 12.36 -25.67 0.26
C GLU A 106 12.10 -24.41 -0.56
N ARG A 107 13.04 -24.06 -1.45
CA ARG A 107 12.84 -22.97 -2.41
C ARG A 107 11.62 -23.23 -3.29
N ALA A 108 11.48 -24.41 -3.88
CA ALA A 108 10.32 -24.74 -4.73
C ALA A 108 8.99 -24.70 -3.96
N THR A 109 8.96 -25.24 -2.73
CA THR A 109 7.79 -25.18 -1.86
C THR A 109 7.41 -23.74 -1.53
N LEU A 110 8.37 -22.89 -1.15
CA LEU A 110 8.13 -21.49 -0.82
C LEU A 110 7.75 -20.67 -2.06
N THR A 111 8.31 -20.94 -3.24
CA THR A 111 7.89 -20.31 -4.50
C THR A 111 6.42 -20.57 -4.79
N LYS A 112 5.96 -21.81 -4.63
CA LYS A 112 4.54 -22.15 -4.80
C LYS A 112 3.68 -21.44 -3.76
N ALA A 113 4.08 -21.52 -2.49
CA ALA A 113 3.35 -20.92 -1.38
C ALA A 113 3.24 -19.39 -1.48
N ALA A 114 4.31 -18.70 -1.92
CA ALA A 114 4.31 -17.25 -2.12
C ALA A 114 3.35 -16.78 -3.22
N ARG A 115 3.01 -17.66 -4.19
CA ARG A 115 2.04 -17.38 -5.25
C ARG A 115 0.60 -17.65 -4.82
N GLU A 116 0.38 -18.74 -4.10
CA GLU A 116 -0.97 -19.23 -3.78
C GLU A 116 -1.50 -18.71 -2.44
N ASN A 117 -0.62 -18.25 -1.54
CA ASN A 117 -0.99 -17.88 -0.18
C ASN A 117 -0.47 -16.49 0.19
N TYR A 118 -1.40 -15.53 0.29
CA TYR A 118 -1.11 -14.14 0.65
C TYR A 118 -0.41 -14.01 2.02
N LYS A 119 -0.83 -14.80 3.02
CA LYS A 119 -0.22 -14.74 4.35
C LYS A 119 1.25 -15.15 4.31
N ILE A 120 1.58 -16.20 3.56
CA ILE A 120 2.97 -16.66 3.39
C ILE A 120 3.78 -15.62 2.62
N ARG A 121 3.18 -15.02 1.58
CA ARG A 121 3.80 -13.91 0.82
C ARG A 121 4.21 -12.76 1.74
N MET A 122 3.31 -12.32 2.63
CA MET A 122 3.59 -11.26 3.60
C MET A 122 4.68 -11.66 4.61
N GLN A 123 4.65 -12.89 5.10
CA GLN A 123 5.68 -13.40 6.02
C GLN A 123 7.08 -13.41 5.38
N ILE A 124 7.19 -13.74 4.09
CA ILE A 124 8.45 -13.68 3.35
C ILE A 124 8.95 -12.23 3.26
N LEU A 125 8.09 -11.29 2.86
CA LEU A 125 8.43 -9.86 2.78
C LEU A 125 8.92 -9.32 4.13
N GLU A 126 8.17 -9.57 5.21
CA GLU A 126 8.54 -9.15 6.57
C GLU A 126 9.87 -9.74 7.03
N SER A 127 10.11 -11.02 6.73
CA SER A 127 11.34 -11.70 7.11
C SER A 127 12.54 -11.12 6.37
N VAL A 128 12.39 -10.86 5.07
CA VAL A 128 13.45 -10.30 4.24
C VAL A 128 13.76 -8.86 4.64
N LEU A 129 12.77 -8.06 5.03
CA LEU A 129 13.02 -6.70 5.54
C LEU A 129 13.77 -6.66 6.86
N LYS A 130 13.78 -7.75 7.63
CA LYS A 130 14.58 -7.90 8.86
C LYS A 130 16.00 -8.40 8.59
N LEU A 131 16.30 -8.85 7.38
CA LEU A 131 17.59 -9.40 6.98
C LEU A 131 18.62 -8.28 6.73
N ASP A 132 19.78 -8.36 7.37
CA ASP A 132 20.93 -7.52 7.03
C ASP A 132 21.61 -8.06 5.77
N ALA A 133 21.60 -7.30 4.68
CA ALA A 133 22.16 -7.74 3.40
C ALA A 133 23.65 -8.13 3.48
N ARG A 134 24.39 -7.67 4.51
CA ARG A 134 25.79 -8.06 4.72
C ARG A 134 25.96 -9.50 5.20
N THR A 135 24.92 -10.11 5.78
CA THR A 135 24.99 -11.51 6.25
C THR A 135 24.72 -12.51 5.13
N VAL A 136 24.28 -12.04 3.97
CA VAL A 136 24.04 -12.88 2.79
C VAL A 136 25.34 -12.96 1.99
N LYS A 137 25.96 -14.14 1.97
CA LYS A 137 27.08 -14.41 1.07
C LYS A 137 26.56 -14.47 -0.37
N ARG A 138 27.19 -13.71 -1.26
CA ARG A 138 26.93 -13.77 -2.70
C ARG A 138 27.45 -15.06 -3.30
#